data_AF-A0A7V9UGQ0-F1
#
_entry.id   AF-A0A7V9UGQ0-F1
#
_cell.length_a   1.000
_cell.length_b   1.000
_cell.length_c   1.000
_cell.angle_alpha   90.00
_cell.angle_beta   90.00
_cell.angle_gamma   90.00
#
_symmetry.space_group_name_H-M   'P 1'
#
loop_
_entity.id
_entity.type
_entity.pdbx_description
1 polymer ?
#
loop_
_entity_poly.entity_id
_entity_poly.type
_entity_poly.pdbx_seq_one_letter_code
_entity_poly.pdbx_strand_id
1 'polypeptide(L)'
;MNNKLFFKKLLDYISFEPGKISRYLTHLKRLKDCSESVNFLYRNIHNLKSKIGPILFQLPPSFKANKELLINFLGYLDKKHLHVFEFRHSSWFTPEIYEILSKHQAALCITDLNGKLTPEEITSHFTYIRLHGPKNAYTGSYGPARLKKWQNKIEDWINSQTSVYCYFDNDDKGYAIKDAMKLKEMLSISG
;
A
#
# COMPACT_ATOMS: atom_id res chain seq x y z
N MET A 1 -11.22 2.64 -21.42
CA MET A 1 -10.28 3.26 -20.45
C MET A 1 -9.43 2.13 -19.89
N ASN A 2 -8.10 2.24 -19.95
CA ASN A 2 -7.18 1.17 -19.56
C ASN A 2 -7.17 1.02 -18.03
N ASN A 3 -7.95 0.08 -17.49
CA ASN A 3 -7.83 -0.35 -16.10
C ASN A 3 -6.48 -1.07 -15.95
N LYS A 4 -5.52 -0.44 -15.29
CA LYS A 4 -4.16 -0.96 -15.17
C LYS A 4 -4.01 -1.71 -13.87
N LEU A 5 -3.71 -3.00 -13.98
CA LEU A 5 -3.29 -3.85 -12.88
C LEU A 5 -1.77 -3.94 -12.90
N PHE A 6 -1.13 -3.55 -11.80
CA PHE A 6 0.32 -3.54 -11.69
C PHE A 6 0.77 -4.67 -10.74
N PHE A 7 1.27 -5.76 -11.33
CA PHE A 7 2.02 -6.81 -10.61
C PHE A 7 3.49 -6.47 -10.59
N LYS A 8 4.06 -6.20 -9.41
CA LYS A 8 5.50 -5.92 -9.30
C LYS A 8 6.08 -6.61 -8.07
N LYS A 9 7.20 -7.30 -8.28
CA LYS A 9 8.11 -7.66 -7.20
C LYS A 9 8.64 -6.36 -6.58
N LEU A 10 8.96 -6.40 -5.30
CA LEU A 10 9.56 -5.33 -4.49
C LEU A 10 10.81 -4.65 -5.11
N LEU A 11 11.33 -5.13 -6.25
CA LEU A 11 12.66 -4.79 -6.79
C LEU A 11 12.69 -4.01 -8.12
N ASP A 12 11.64 -4.00 -8.96
CA ASP A 12 11.75 -3.42 -10.33
C ASP A 12 11.24 -2.00 -10.48
N TYR A 13 10.50 -1.53 -9.48
CA TYR A 13 10.45 -0.12 -9.15
C TYR A 13 11.08 -0.08 -7.78
N ILE A 14 11.87 0.94 -7.50
CA ILE A 14 12.28 1.20 -6.14
C ILE A 14 10.96 1.21 -5.33
N SER A 15 10.68 0.12 -4.60
CA SER A 15 10.19 0.27 -3.25
C SER A 15 11.27 1.13 -2.63
N PHE A 16 11.10 2.45 -2.77
CA PHE A 16 11.52 3.33 -1.72
C PHE A 16 10.56 2.85 -0.64
N GLU A 17 10.93 1.79 0.07
CA GLU A 17 11.03 1.95 1.50
C GLU A 17 11.94 3.16 1.60
N PRO A 18 11.41 4.35 1.86
CA PRO A 18 12.24 5.37 2.42
C PRO A 18 12.42 4.88 3.87
N GLY A 19 13.14 3.76 4.04
CA GLY A 19 13.36 3.08 5.31
C GLY A 19 14.10 3.99 6.28
N LYS A 20 14.60 5.13 5.77
CA LYS A 20 15.01 6.28 6.56
C LYS A 20 14.05 7.47 6.47
N ILE A 21 13.51 7.90 5.33
CA ILE A 21 12.76 9.17 5.23
C ILE A 21 11.26 9.08 5.57
N SER A 22 10.49 8.10 5.09
CA SER A 22 9.10 7.92 5.54
C SER A 22 9.12 7.27 6.90
N ARG A 23 10.09 6.39 7.19
CA ARG A 23 10.32 5.92 8.56
C ARG A 23 10.62 7.10 9.49
N TYR A 24 11.38 8.10 9.04
CA TYR A 24 11.57 9.34 9.80
C TYR A 24 10.24 10.10 9.94
N LEU A 25 9.48 10.32 8.87
CA LEU A 25 8.17 10.99 8.91
C LEU A 25 7.16 10.27 9.83
N THR A 26 7.07 8.94 9.78
CA THR A 26 6.02 8.15 10.44
C THR A 26 6.44 7.57 11.79
N HIS A 27 7.72 7.21 11.98
CA HIS A 27 8.24 6.68 13.25
C HIS A 27 8.91 7.74 14.14
N LEU A 28 9.61 8.73 13.57
CA LEU A 28 10.35 9.74 14.36
C LEU A 28 9.55 11.04 14.53
N LYS A 29 9.12 11.66 13.43
CA LYS A 29 8.28 12.86 13.42
C LYS A 29 6.81 12.57 13.71
N ARG A 30 6.37 11.32 13.55
CA ARG A 30 4.97 10.89 13.74
C ARG A 30 4.00 11.85 13.05
N LEU A 31 4.29 12.23 11.81
CA LEU A 31 3.52 13.17 10.98
C LEU A 31 3.49 14.65 11.46
N LYS A 32 4.21 15.01 12.53
CA LYS A 32 4.29 16.40 13.01
C LYS A 32 5.38 17.19 12.30
N ASP A 33 5.12 18.47 12.00
CA ASP A 33 6.08 19.42 11.41
C ASP A 33 6.81 18.84 10.19
N CYS A 34 6.03 18.22 9.29
CA CYS A 34 6.55 17.39 8.21
C CYS A 34 6.73 18.12 6.87
N SER A 35 6.35 19.40 6.75
CA SER A 35 6.38 20.13 5.47
C SER A 35 7.75 20.08 4.79
N GLU A 36 8.83 20.39 5.51
CA GLU A 36 10.20 20.32 4.99
C GLU A 36 10.62 18.89 4.62
N SER A 37 10.23 17.92 5.45
CA SER A 37 10.56 16.51 5.23
C SER A 37 9.80 15.91 4.04
N VAL A 38 8.57 16.36 3.80
CA VAL A 38 7.77 16.00 2.62
C VAL A 38 8.36 16.65 1.36
N ASN A 39 8.76 17.92 1.42
CA ASN A 39 9.48 18.57 0.32
C ASN A 39 10.79 17.85 -0.02
N PHE A 40 11.54 17.44 1.01
CA PHE A 40 12.76 16.65 0.84
C PHE A 40 12.48 15.28 0.19
N LEU A 41 11.40 14.60 0.61
CA LEU A 41 10.96 13.35 -0.02
C LEU A 41 10.71 13.55 -1.52
N TYR A 42 9.90 14.55 -1.90
CA TYR A 42 9.58 14.79 -3.31
C TYR A 42 10.81 15.20 -4.14
N ARG A 43 11.69 16.05 -3.61
CA ARG A 43 12.96 16.39 -4.28
C ARG A 43 13.83 15.18 -4.60
N ASN A 44 13.89 14.21 -3.69
CA ASN A 44 14.66 12.99 -3.92
C ASN A 44 13.98 12.05 -4.92
N ILE A 45 12.65 11.97 -4.87
CA ILE A 45 11.87 11.11 -5.77
C ILE A 45 11.86 11.67 -7.21
N HIS A 46 11.92 12.99 -7.40
CA HIS A 46 11.98 13.62 -8.74
C HIS A 46 13.12 13.07 -9.62
N ASN A 47 14.23 12.63 -9.03
CA ASN A 47 15.37 12.05 -9.76
C ASN A 47 15.08 10.65 -10.33
N LEU A 48 13.98 9.99 -9.92
CA LEU A 48 13.62 8.62 -10.30
C LEU A 48 12.82 8.52 -11.63
N LYS A 49 12.62 9.64 -12.35
CA LYS A 49 11.92 9.74 -13.66
C LYS A 49 10.52 9.07 -13.65
N SER A 50 10.00 8.65 -14.81
CA SER A 50 8.64 8.12 -15.04
C SER A 50 8.33 6.78 -14.36
N LYS A 51 9.18 6.32 -13.44
CA LYS A 51 9.04 5.05 -12.74
C LYS A 51 8.63 5.22 -11.26
N ILE A 52 7.72 6.14 -10.95
CA ILE A 52 7.25 6.35 -9.57
C ILE A 52 5.90 5.64 -9.40
N GLY A 53 5.89 4.59 -8.58
CA GLY A 53 4.65 3.95 -8.11
C GLY A 53 4.05 4.69 -6.90
N PRO A 54 3.03 4.11 -6.25
CA PRO A 54 2.46 4.69 -5.04
C PRO A 54 3.48 4.85 -3.91
N ILE A 55 3.42 5.98 -3.22
CA ILE A 55 4.30 6.32 -2.09
C ILE A 55 3.64 5.80 -0.80
N LEU A 56 4.30 4.85 -0.14
CA LEU A 56 3.80 4.21 1.06
C LEU A 56 4.25 4.95 2.35
N PHE A 57 3.27 5.36 3.14
CA PHE A 57 3.41 5.88 4.50
C PHE A 57 2.96 4.82 5.51
N GLN A 58 3.89 4.00 5.97
CA GLN A 58 3.63 2.98 6.99
C GLN A 58 3.80 3.57 8.39
N LEU A 59 2.76 3.48 9.23
CA LEU A 59 2.77 3.96 10.61
C LEU A 59 3.09 2.82 11.60
N PRO A 60 3.87 3.07 12.67
CA PRO A 60 4.17 2.04 13.66
C PRO A 60 2.93 1.63 14.46
N PRO A 61 2.91 0.40 15.01
CA PRO A 61 1.79 -0.10 15.81
C PRO A 61 1.57 0.69 17.11
N SER A 62 2.58 1.40 17.62
CA SER A 62 2.45 2.29 18.79
C SER A 62 1.75 3.62 18.49
N PHE A 63 1.45 3.89 17.22
CA PHE A 63 0.84 5.15 16.81
C PHE A 63 -0.68 5.00 16.72
N LYS A 64 -1.39 5.53 17.72
CA LYS A 64 -2.85 5.65 17.72
C LYS A 64 -3.34 6.74 16.77
N ALA A 65 -4.59 6.60 16.34
CA ALA A 65 -5.23 7.51 15.40
C ALA A 65 -5.28 8.93 15.94
N ASN A 66 -4.93 9.87 15.08
CA ASN A 66 -5.10 11.29 15.30
C ASN A 66 -5.57 11.92 13.98
N LYS A 67 -6.85 12.30 13.94
CA LYS A 67 -7.55 12.79 12.74
C LYS A 67 -6.95 14.11 12.25
N GLU A 68 -6.74 15.06 13.16
CA GLU A 68 -6.19 16.38 12.86
C GLU A 68 -4.79 16.26 12.26
N LEU A 69 -3.96 15.42 12.84
CA LEU A 69 -2.60 15.18 12.38
C LEU A 69 -2.57 14.51 11.00
N LEU A 70 -3.48 13.57 10.74
CA LEU A 70 -3.63 12.96 9.42
C LEU A 70 -4.06 14.00 8.38
N ILE A 71 -5.05 14.83 8.69
CA ILE A 71 -5.55 15.90 7.80
C ILE A 71 -4.41 16.88 7.47
N ASN A 72 -3.69 17.35 8.49
CA ASN A 72 -2.58 18.28 8.32
C ASN A 72 -1.48 17.65 7.44
N PHE A 73 -1.14 16.38 7.68
CA PHE A 73 -0.13 15.69 6.89
C PHE A 73 -0.55 15.51 5.43
N LEU A 74 -1.79 15.07 5.18
CA LEU A 74 -2.36 14.94 3.84
C LEU A 74 -2.37 16.28 3.09
N GLY A 75 -2.57 17.39 3.81
CA GLY A 75 -2.49 18.74 3.25
C GLY A 75 -1.12 19.14 2.69
N TYR A 76 -0.03 18.47 3.11
CA TYR A 76 1.30 18.71 2.58
C TYR A 76 1.64 17.86 1.35
N LEU A 77 0.83 16.87 1.00
CA LEU A 77 1.15 15.93 -0.06
C LEU A 77 0.82 16.50 -1.45
N ASP A 78 1.74 16.33 -2.40
CA ASP A 78 1.51 16.72 -3.80
C ASP A 78 0.58 15.70 -4.48
N LYS A 79 -0.61 16.18 -4.87
CA LYS A 79 -1.69 15.42 -5.52
C LYS A 79 -1.29 14.77 -6.85
N LYS A 80 -0.15 15.13 -7.44
CA LYS A 80 0.40 14.47 -8.64
C LYS A 80 0.89 13.05 -8.37
N HIS A 81 1.16 12.71 -7.11
CA HIS A 81 1.62 11.39 -6.71
C HIS A 81 0.49 10.57 -6.09
N LEU A 82 0.59 9.25 -6.22
CA LEU A 82 -0.30 8.32 -5.53
C LEU A 82 0.23 8.10 -4.11
N HIS A 83 -0.60 8.27 -3.09
CA HIS A 83 -0.22 8.09 -1.68
C HIS A 83 -0.98 6.94 -1.05
N VAL A 84 -0.29 6.17 -0.22
CA VAL A 84 -0.84 4.99 0.46
C VAL A 84 -0.51 5.07 1.94
N PHE A 85 -1.47 4.77 2.80
CA PHE A 85 -1.28 4.71 4.24
C PHE A 85 -1.46 3.29 4.75
N GLU A 86 -0.42 2.77 5.41
CA GLU A 86 -0.48 1.49 6.10
C GLU A 86 -0.52 1.73 7.61
N PHE A 87 -1.68 1.51 8.20
CA PHE A 87 -1.89 1.63 9.63
C PHE A 87 -1.70 0.28 10.33
N ARG A 88 -0.97 0.30 11.46
CA ARG A 88 -0.70 -0.92 12.25
C ARG A 88 -1.38 -0.93 13.62
N HIS A 89 -2.14 0.11 13.96
CA HIS A 89 -2.92 0.20 15.18
C HIS A 89 -4.43 0.24 14.85
N SER A 90 -5.23 -0.53 15.59
CA SER A 90 -6.66 -0.73 15.26
C SER A 90 -7.50 0.56 15.28
N SER A 91 -7.11 1.54 16.09
CA SER A 91 -7.81 2.83 16.18
C SER A 91 -7.89 3.62 14.87
N TRP A 92 -7.09 3.29 13.86
CA TRP A 92 -7.14 3.95 12.54
C TRP A 92 -8.24 3.41 11.64
N PHE A 93 -8.82 2.26 11.98
CA PHE A 93 -9.81 1.58 11.15
C PHE A 93 -11.22 2.03 11.55
N THR A 94 -11.56 3.29 11.23
CA THR A 94 -12.87 3.88 11.49
C THR A 94 -13.43 4.59 10.24
N PRO A 95 -14.77 4.68 10.09
CA PRO A 95 -15.38 5.36 8.96
C PRO A 95 -14.86 6.78 8.71
N GLU A 96 -14.58 7.54 9.78
CA GLU A 96 -14.10 8.92 9.65
C GLU A 96 -12.68 9.00 9.10
N ILE A 97 -11.81 8.03 9.43
CA ILE A 97 -10.46 7.96 8.84
C ILE A 97 -10.57 7.63 7.35
N TYR A 98 -11.46 6.71 6.97
CA TYR A 98 -11.68 6.37 5.56
C TYR A 98 -12.21 7.57 4.78
N GLU A 99 -13.13 8.35 5.36
CA GLU A 99 -13.63 9.57 4.74
C GLU A 99 -12.53 10.62 4.54
N ILE A 100 -11.64 10.80 5.54
CA ILE A 100 -10.48 11.69 5.44
C ILE A 100 -9.56 11.26 4.29
N LEU A 101 -9.25 9.96 4.19
CA LEU A 101 -8.42 9.41 3.11
C LEU A 101 -9.09 9.62 1.74
N SER A 102 -10.38 9.31 1.62
CA SER A 102 -11.18 9.49 0.40
C SER A 102 -11.20 10.92 -0.11
N LYS A 103 -11.37 11.90 0.80
CA LYS A 103 -11.32 13.33 0.46
C LYS A 103 -9.97 13.76 -0.13
N HIS A 104 -8.88 13.06 0.22
CA HIS A 104 -7.53 13.36 -0.26
C HIS A 104 -7.05 12.42 -1.37
N GLN A 105 -7.89 11.49 -1.84
CA GLN A 105 -7.50 10.45 -2.81
C GLN A 105 -6.27 9.64 -2.36
N ALA A 106 -6.14 9.43 -1.05
CA ALA A 106 -5.09 8.59 -0.47
C ALA A 106 -5.64 7.18 -0.22
N ALA A 107 -4.92 6.15 -0.67
CA ALA A 107 -5.36 4.77 -0.50
C ALA A 107 -5.06 4.24 0.91
N LEU A 108 -6.02 3.56 1.51
CA LEU A 108 -5.77 2.65 2.62
C LEU A 108 -5.01 1.42 2.09
N CYS A 109 -3.91 1.05 2.74
CA CYS A 109 -3.22 -0.21 2.46
C CYS A 109 -4.03 -1.37 3.04
N ILE A 110 -4.41 -2.32 2.18
CA ILE A 110 -4.98 -3.61 2.58
C ILE A 110 -3.81 -4.55 2.89
N THR A 111 -3.66 -4.92 4.15
CA THR A 111 -2.54 -5.73 4.63
C THR A 111 -3.04 -7.07 5.14
N ASP A 112 -2.49 -8.15 4.60
CA ASP A 112 -2.57 -9.49 5.18
C ASP A 112 -1.25 -9.82 5.86
N LEU A 113 -1.26 -9.86 7.20
CA LEU A 113 -0.09 -10.09 8.01
C LEU A 113 -0.44 -11.05 9.15
N ASN A 114 0.28 -12.18 9.22
CA ASN A 114 0.13 -13.14 10.32
C ASN A 114 -1.32 -13.64 10.48
N GLY A 115 -2.00 -13.87 9.35
CA GLY A 115 -3.40 -14.31 9.30
C GLY A 115 -4.42 -13.23 9.69
N LYS A 116 -4.00 -11.98 9.90
CA LYS A 116 -4.87 -10.84 10.15
C LYS A 116 -4.95 -9.98 8.89
N LEU A 117 -6.17 -9.78 8.42
CA LEU A 117 -6.48 -8.90 7.29
C LEU A 117 -7.00 -7.56 7.84
N THR A 118 -6.45 -6.45 7.35
CA THR A 118 -7.02 -5.12 7.60
C THR A 118 -8.30 -4.93 6.80
N PRO A 119 -9.17 -3.97 7.17
CA PRO A 119 -10.35 -3.63 6.37
C PRO A 119 -10.01 -3.38 4.91
N GLU A 120 -10.92 -3.80 4.04
CA GLU A 120 -10.76 -3.80 2.58
C GLU A 120 -11.44 -2.57 1.95
N GLU A 121 -11.36 -1.45 2.63
CA GLU A 121 -12.02 -0.19 2.26
C GLU A 121 -11.28 0.49 1.11
N ILE A 122 -12.01 0.91 0.09
CA ILE A 122 -11.47 1.60 -1.09
C ILE A 122 -11.61 3.10 -0.89
N THR A 123 -10.50 3.78 -0.60
CA THR A 123 -10.46 5.22 -0.28
C THR A 123 -9.82 6.06 -1.37
N SER A 124 -9.62 5.51 -2.57
CA SER A 124 -9.12 6.27 -3.71
C SER A 124 -9.50 5.57 -5.03
N HIS A 125 -9.20 6.19 -6.17
CA HIS A 125 -9.36 5.56 -7.49
C HIS A 125 -8.42 4.35 -7.73
N PHE A 126 -7.57 4.02 -6.75
CA PHE A 126 -6.77 2.81 -6.72
C PHE A 126 -6.80 2.15 -5.33
N THR A 127 -6.39 0.88 -5.27
CA THR A 127 -6.15 0.15 -4.03
C THR A 127 -4.75 -0.44 -4.01
N TYR A 128 -4.23 -0.64 -2.81
CA TYR A 128 -2.88 -1.11 -2.56
C TYR A 128 -2.89 -2.26 -1.56
N ILE A 129 -2.37 -3.41 -1.97
CA ILE A 129 -2.42 -4.66 -1.21
C ILE A 129 -1.00 -5.10 -0.85
N ARG A 130 -0.76 -5.41 0.43
CA ARG A 130 0.46 -6.06 0.91
C ARG A 130 0.15 -7.41 1.53
N LEU A 131 0.69 -8.45 0.91
CA LEU A 131 0.52 -9.85 1.29
C LEU A 131 1.81 -10.33 1.96
N HIS A 132 1.87 -10.20 3.29
CA HIS A 132 3.07 -10.55 4.06
C HIS A 132 3.12 -12.02 4.45
N GLY A 133 2.05 -12.80 4.30
CA GLY A 133 2.07 -14.21 4.64
C GLY A 133 0.76 -14.66 5.27
N PRO A 134 0.19 -15.79 4.81
CA PRO A 134 -1.18 -16.18 5.10
C PRO A 134 -1.41 -16.71 6.52
N LYS A 135 -0.33 -17.05 7.24
CA LYS A 135 -0.36 -17.63 8.59
C LYS A 135 0.63 -16.96 9.52
N ASN A 136 1.89 -16.89 9.12
CA ASN A 136 2.97 -16.25 9.86
C ASN A 136 3.47 -15.03 9.07
N ALA A 137 3.98 -14.02 9.77
CA ALA A 137 4.58 -12.86 9.13
C ALA A 137 5.78 -13.26 8.25
N TYR A 138 5.83 -12.74 7.04
CA TYR A 138 6.89 -12.88 6.02
C TYR A 138 7.15 -14.32 5.53
N THR A 139 6.30 -15.28 5.87
CA THR A 139 6.53 -16.70 5.53
C THR A 139 5.28 -17.42 5.02
N GLY A 140 5.52 -18.50 4.28
CA GLY A 140 4.50 -19.42 3.78
C GLY A 140 3.84 -18.99 2.46
N SER A 141 3.50 -19.97 1.63
CA SER A 141 2.74 -19.74 0.38
C SER A 141 1.26 -19.55 0.66
N TYR A 142 0.65 -18.63 -0.07
CA TYR A 142 -0.80 -18.41 -0.07
C TYR A 142 -1.58 -19.63 -0.58
N GLY A 143 -1.01 -20.38 -1.52
CA GLY A 143 -1.63 -21.55 -2.13
C GLY A 143 -2.87 -21.23 -2.98
N PRO A 144 -3.36 -22.19 -3.79
CA PRO A 144 -4.36 -21.92 -4.83
C PRO A 144 -5.67 -21.34 -4.30
N ALA A 145 -6.19 -21.85 -3.18
CA ALA A 145 -7.47 -21.41 -2.63
C ALA A 145 -7.44 -19.96 -2.15
N ARG A 146 -6.35 -19.50 -1.50
CA ARG A 146 -6.25 -18.11 -1.05
C ARG A 146 -5.96 -17.17 -2.21
N LEU A 147 -5.11 -17.60 -3.16
CA LEU A 147 -4.87 -16.85 -4.38
C LEU A 147 -6.17 -16.68 -5.19
N LYS A 148 -7.06 -17.69 -5.22
CA LYS A 148 -8.36 -17.57 -5.89
C LYS A 148 -9.27 -16.54 -5.22
N LYS A 149 -9.26 -16.46 -3.88
CA LYS A 149 -9.99 -15.40 -3.16
C LYS A 149 -9.46 -14.01 -3.50
N TRP A 150 -8.14 -13.85 -3.56
CA TRP A 150 -7.52 -12.59 -3.97
C TRP A 150 -7.80 -12.24 -5.43
N GLN A 151 -7.76 -13.23 -6.33
CA GLN A 151 -8.14 -13.05 -7.73
C GLN A 151 -9.54 -12.45 -7.84
N ASN A 152 -10.55 -13.09 -7.24
CA ASN A 152 -11.93 -12.64 -7.37
C ASN A 152 -12.10 -11.19 -6.87
N LYS A 153 -11.50 -10.85 -5.72
CA LYS A 153 -11.53 -9.47 -5.18
C LYS A 153 -10.87 -8.46 -6.13
N ILE A 154 -9.72 -8.82 -6.69
CA ILE A 154 -8.98 -7.96 -7.63
C ILE A 154 -9.79 -7.75 -8.92
N GLU A 155 -10.43 -8.80 -9.43
CA GLU A 155 -11.33 -8.71 -10.59
C GLU A 155 -12.52 -7.79 -10.29
N ASP A 156 -13.15 -7.93 -9.13
CA ASP A 156 -14.26 -7.05 -8.70
C ASP A 156 -13.83 -5.58 -8.63
N TRP A 157 -12.66 -5.29 -8.06
CA TRP A 157 -12.11 -3.92 -8.01
C TRP A 157 -11.77 -3.37 -9.39
N ILE A 158 -11.23 -4.19 -10.29
CA ILE A 158 -10.93 -3.76 -11.65
C ILE A 158 -12.21 -3.50 -12.44
N ASN A 159 -13.23 -4.34 -12.27
CA ASN A 159 -14.54 -4.17 -12.89
C ASN A 159 -15.22 -2.87 -12.40
N SER A 160 -14.97 -2.48 -11.15
CA SER A 160 -15.41 -1.19 -10.59
C SER A 160 -14.51 0.00 -10.93
N GLN A 161 -13.61 -0.13 -11.92
CA GLN A 161 -12.68 0.92 -12.37
C GLN A 161 -11.64 1.34 -11.31
N THR A 162 -11.37 0.50 -10.32
CA THR A 162 -10.31 0.72 -9.32
C THR A 162 -9.00 0.12 -9.83
N SER A 163 -7.94 0.93 -9.95
CA SER A 163 -6.61 0.41 -10.28
C SER A 163 -6.04 -0.37 -9.09
N VAL A 164 -5.35 -1.48 -9.34
CA VAL A 164 -4.87 -2.35 -8.25
C VAL A 164 -3.35 -2.46 -8.28
N TYR A 165 -2.74 -2.23 -7.12
CA TYR A 165 -1.34 -2.50 -6.84
C TYR A 165 -1.25 -3.62 -5.80
N CYS A 166 -0.62 -4.74 -6.15
CA CYS A 166 -0.51 -5.90 -5.26
C CYS A 166 0.95 -6.32 -5.09
N TYR A 167 1.40 -6.41 -3.85
CA TYR A 167 2.76 -6.74 -3.46
C TYR A 167 2.78 -7.94 -2.53
N PHE A 168 3.62 -8.93 -2.86
CA PHE A 168 3.92 -10.07 -2.00
C PHE A 168 5.23 -9.84 -1.26
N ASP A 169 5.23 -10.12 0.04
CA ASP A 169 6.36 -9.94 0.95
C ASP A 169 6.57 -11.19 1.85
N ASN A 170 5.99 -12.32 1.45
CA ASN A 170 6.12 -13.62 2.08
C ASN A 170 7.34 -14.40 1.55
N ASP A 171 8.52 -13.77 1.53
CA ASP A 171 9.66 -14.27 0.75
C ASP A 171 10.46 -15.43 1.40
N ASP A 172 9.95 -16.07 2.44
CA ASP A 172 10.53 -17.35 2.89
C ASP A 172 10.49 -18.37 1.75
N LYS A 173 11.65 -18.97 1.43
CA LYS A 173 11.81 -19.97 0.35
C LYS A 173 11.38 -19.50 -1.05
N GLY A 174 11.34 -18.18 -1.29
CA GLY A 174 10.96 -17.60 -2.59
C GLY A 174 9.46 -17.68 -2.90
N TYR A 175 8.60 -17.84 -1.89
CA TYR A 175 7.15 -17.94 -2.11
C TYR A 175 6.54 -16.66 -2.67
N ALA A 176 7.05 -15.48 -2.29
CA ALA A 176 6.53 -14.21 -2.78
C ALA A 176 6.53 -14.15 -4.33
N ILE A 177 7.61 -14.60 -4.98
CA ILE A 177 7.71 -14.61 -6.43
C ILE A 177 6.73 -15.62 -7.04
N LYS A 178 6.68 -16.84 -6.48
CA LYS A 178 5.82 -17.92 -6.98
C LYS A 178 4.34 -17.54 -6.87
N ASP A 179 3.92 -17.01 -5.73
CA ASP A 179 2.56 -16.57 -5.48
C ASP A 179 2.19 -15.37 -6.37
N ALA A 180 3.10 -14.41 -6.56
CA ALA A 180 2.89 -13.28 -7.46
C ALA A 180 2.73 -13.71 -8.92
N MET A 181 3.59 -14.60 -9.42
CA MET A 181 3.50 -15.16 -10.76
C MET A 181 2.19 -15.94 -10.94
N LYS A 182 1.81 -16.74 -9.95
CA LYS A 182 0.59 -17.54 -10.02
C LYS A 182 -0.65 -16.66 -10.05
N LEU A 183 -0.71 -15.62 -9.21
CA LEU A 183 -1.82 -14.69 -9.22
C LEU A 183 -1.89 -13.88 -10.52
N LYS A 184 -0.74 -13.48 -11.08
CA LYS A 184 -0.67 -12.83 -12.39
C LYS A 184 -1.23 -13.71 -13.52
N GLU A 185 -0.86 -14.99 -13.53
CA GLU A 185 -1.38 -15.99 -14.47
C GLU A 185 -2.90 -16.15 -14.32
N MET A 186 -3.39 -16.26 -13.08
CA MET A 186 -4.81 -16.41 -12.77
C MET A 186 -5.65 -15.21 -13.23
N LEU A 187 -5.08 -14.01 -13.20
CA LEU A 187 -5.71 -12.76 -13.65
C LEU A 187 -5.57 -12.54 -15.17
N SER A 188 -4.99 -13.49 -15.89
CA SER A 188 -4.80 -13.43 -17.35
C SER A 188 -4.03 -12.19 -17.84
N ILE A 189 -3.11 -11.66 -17.02
CA ILE A 189 -2.36 -10.43 -17.33
C ILE A 189 -1.16 -10.79 -18.18
N SER A 190 -1.18 -10.40 -19.47
CA SER A 190 -0.01 -10.47 -20.35
C SER A 190 1.08 -9.48 -19.89
N GLY A 191 2.35 -9.86 -19.99
CA GLY A 191 3.50 -9.04 -19.60
C GLY A 191 3.77 -7.87 -20.53
#